data_AF-A0A0S4QZH9-F1
#
_entry.id   AF-A0A0S4QZH9-F1
#
_cell.length_a   1.000
_cell.length_b   1.000
_cell.length_c   1.000
_cell.angle_alpha   90.00
_cell.angle_beta   90.00
_cell.angle_gamma   90.00
#
_symmetry.space_group_name_H-M   'P 1'
#
loop_
_entity.id
_entity.type
_entity.pdbx_description
1 polymer ?
#
loop_
_entity_poly.entity_id
_entity_poly.type
_entity_poly.pdbx_seq_one_letter_code
_entity_poly.pdbx_strand_id
1 'polypeptide(L)'
;MDGARFLFTNAYESALLRQLTGWSEAEVLARVGVWIVTRGADGVSFLTADGPAEHVPAVATDPTGVGDAFRAGFLAGLSRGCPTAVPPNWAAA
;
A
#
# COMPACT_ATOMS: atom_id res chain seq x y z
N MET A 1 -11.72 7.75 9.45
CA MET A 1 -11.18 7.08 8.24
C MET A 1 -12.25 6.28 7.53
N ASP A 2 -13.53 6.56 7.78
CA ASP A 2 -14.61 5.68 7.32
C ASP A 2 -14.95 6.00 5.86
N GLY A 3 -15.05 4.97 5.01
CA GLY A 3 -15.47 5.08 3.62
C GLY A 3 -14.34 5.17 2.56
N ALA A 4 -13.07 5.13 2.96
CA ALA A 4 -11.98 4.99 2.01
C ALA A 4 -11.89 3.55 1.49
N ARG A 5 -11.59 3.36 0.20
CA ARG A 5 -11.31 2.02 -0.39
C ARG A 5 -9.82 1.66 -0.37
N PHE A 6 -8.97 2.67 -0.24
CA PHE A 6 -7.51 2.53 -0.21
C PHE A 6 -6.95 3.52 0.80
N LEU A 7 -6.05 3.06 1.67
CA LEU A 7 -5.24 3.90 2.54
C LEU A 7 -3.78 3.81 2.10
N PHE A 8 -3.13 4.95 1.89
CA PHE A 8 -1.71 5.03 1.59
C PHE A 8 -0.97 5.65 2.76
N THR A 9 0.08 4.99 3.24
CA THR A 9 0.97 5.51 4.29
C THR A 9 2.40 5.09 4.00
N ASN A 10 3.39 5.80 4.51
CA ASN A 10 4.73 5.24 4.69
C ASN A 10 4.83 4.45 6.03
N ALA A 11 5.97 3.81 6.29
CA ALA A 11 6.19 3.03 7.51
C ALA A 11 6.11 3.85 8.82
N TYR A 12 6.49 5.13 8.77
CA TYR A 12 6.39 6.04 9.91
C TYR A 12 4.93 6.43 10.18
N GLU A 13 4.21 6.83 9.13
CA GLU A 13 2.79 7.19 9.19
C GLU A 13 1.91 6.02 9.62
N SER A 14 2.24 4.79 9.20
CA SER A 14 1.49 3.60 9.62
C SER A 14 1.64 3.30 11.11
N ALA A 15 2.86 3.44 11.64
CA ALA A 15 3.13 3.31 13.07
C ALA A 15 2.44 4.41 13.86
N LEU A 16 2.55 5.67 13.40
CA LEU A 16 1.93 6.82 14.05
C LEU A 16 0.40 6.71 14.06
N LEU A 17 -0.21 6.28 12.96
CA LEU A 17 -1.66 6.04 12.86
C LEU A 17 -2.13 5.06 13.93
N ARG A 18 -1.46 3.92 14.07
CA ARG A 18 -1.81 2.91 15.06
C ARG A 18 -1.59 3.40 16.49
N GLN A 19 -0.51 4.16 16.73
CA GLN A 19 -0.24 4.74 18.04
C GLN A 19 -1.32 5.77 18.46
N LEU A 20 -1.72 6.66 17.55
CA LEU A 20 -2.69 7.71 17.85
C LEU A 20 -4.12 7.19 17.96
N THR A 21 -4.47 6.18 17.16
CA THR A 21 -5.83 5.63 17.13
C THR A 21 -6.05 4.47 18.10
N GLY A 22 -4.98 3.79 18.50
CA GLY A 22 -5.04 2.52 19.24
C GLY A 22 -5.52 1.34 18.39
N TRP A 23 -5.72 1.52 17.08
CA TRP A 23 -6.25 0.47 16.21
C TRP A 23 -5.20 -0.58 15.87
N SER A 24 -5.64 -1.83 15.89
CA SER A 24 -4.97 -2.96 15.27
C SER A 24 -5.02 -2.88 13.74
N GLU A 25 -4.17 -3.64 13.06
CA GLU A 25 -4.17 -3.71 11.60
C GLU A 25 -5.52 -4.16 11.04
N ALA A 26 -6.14 -5.17 11.66
CA ALA A 26 -7.46 -5.67 11.28
C ALA A 26 -8.54 -4.57 11.40
N GLU A 27 -8.47 -3.75 12.44
CA GLU A 27 -9.41 -2.63 12.63
C GLU A 27 -9.22 -1.52 11.60
N VAL A 28 -7.98 -1.25 11.18
CA VAL A 28 -7.71 -0.32 10.08
C VAL A 28 -8.28 -0.90 8.79
N LEU A 29 -7.98 -2.16 8.47
CA LEU A 29 -8.45 -2.83 7.25
C LEU A 29 -9.97 -2.92 7.17
N ALA A 30 -10.66 -3.16 8.28
CA ALA A 30 -12.13 -3.15 8.34
C ALA A 30 -12.74 -1.80 7.96
N ARG A 31 -11.97 -0.70 8.05
CA ARG A 31 -12.42 0.66 7.70
C ARG A 31 -12.06 1.07 6.28
N VAL A 32 -10.93 0.59 5.75
CA VAL A 32 -10.37 1.07 4.47
C VAL A 32 -10.29 0.02 3.35
N GLY A 33 -10.53 -1.26 3.64
CA GLY A 33 -10.46 -2.37 2.68
C GLY A 33 -9.03 -2.77 2.31
N VAL A 34 -8.26 -1.85 1.72
CA VAL A 34 -6.87 -2.06 1.30
C VAL A 34 -5.96 -1.02 1.94
N TRP A 35 -4.87 -1.47 2.54
CA TRP A 35 -3.87 -0.59 3.14
C TRP A 35 -2.49 -0.81 2.49
N ILE A 36 -1.97 0.25 1.88
CA ILE A 36 -0.75 0.25 1.10
C ILE A 36 0.33 1.00 1.89
N VAL A 37 1.37 0.28 2.30
CA VAL A 37 2.43 0.80 3.17
C VAL A 37 3.76 0.84 2.43
N THR A 38 4.24 2.03 2.09
CA THR A 38 5.56 2.21 1.47
C THR A 38 6.67 2.15 2.53
N ARG A 39 7.78 1.50 2.20
CA ARG A 39 8.93 1.21 3.07
C ARG A 39 10.27 1.66 2.47
N GLY A 40 10.24 2.68 1.61
CA GLY A 40 11.46 3.21 0.97
C GLY A 40 12.14 2.15 0.12
N ALA A 41 13.41 1.85 0.43
CA ALA A 41 14.20 0.84 -0.28
C ALA A 41 13.65 -0.59 -0.12
N ASP A 42 12.90 -0.86 0.95
CA ASP A 42 12.21 -2.15 1.12
C ASP A 42 10.91 -2.21 0.28
N GLY A 43 10.64 -1.21 -0.57
CA GLY A 43 9.50 -1.25 -1.49
C GLY A 43 8.16 -0.95 -0.83
N VAL A 44 7.15 -1.78 -1.09
CA VAL A 44 5.76 -1.53 -0.64
C VAL A 44 5.07 -2.82 -0.23
N SER A 45 4.14 -2.71 0.72
CA SER A 45 3.30 -3.84 1.13
C SER A 45 1.83 -3.51 0.97
N PHE A 46 1.08 -4.50 0.50
CA PHE A 46 -0.36 -4.46 0.30
C PHE A 46 -1.02 -5.35 1.35
N LEU A 47 -1.81 -4.73 2.21
CA LEU A 47 -2.56 -5.39 3.26
C LEU A 47 -4.04 -5.35 2.88
N THR A 48 -4.72 -6.48 3.01
CA THR A 48 -6.16 -6.60 2.77
C THR A 48 -6.78 -7.46 3.87
N ALA A 49 -8.08 -7.30 4.13
CA ALA A 49 -8.79 -8.21 5.03
C ALA A 49 -8.93 -9.62 4.42
N ASP A 50 -8.90 -9.71 3.08
CA ASP A 50 -9.21 -10.91 2.30
C ASP A 50 -7.94 -11.45 1.63
N GLY A 51 -7.01 -11.99 2.42
CA GLY A 51 -5.85 -12.71 1.91
C GLY A 51 -4.53 -12.41 2.62
N PRO A 52 -3.44 -13.05 2.20
CA PRO A 52 -2.11 -12.78 2.73
C PRO A 52 -1.64 -11.39 2.34
N ALA A 53 -0.79 -10.80 3.19
CA ALA A 53 -0.08 -9.59 2.84
C ALA A 53 0.84 -9.83 1.65
N GLU A 54 0.79 -8.95 0.65
CA GLU A 54 1.69 -8.99 -0.51
C GLU A 54 2.81 -7.96 -0.36
N HIS A 55 4.01 -8.33 -0.81
CA HIS A 55 5.18 -7.48 -0.73
C HIS A 55 5.85 -7.33 -2.09
N VAL A 56 6.39 -6.14 -2.31
CA VAL A 56 6.90 -5.69 -3.60
C VAL A 56 8.22 -5.00 -3.35
N PRO A 57 9.32 -5.49 -3.92
CA PRO A 57 10.60 -4.82 -3.79
C PRO A 57 10.59 -3.46 -4.49
N ALA A 58 11.35 -2.50 -3.96
CA ALA A 58 11.59 -1.25 -4.66
C ALA A 58 12.41 -1.51 -5.93
N VAL A 59 12.02 -0.87 -7.03
CA VAL A 59 12.77 -0.93 -8.30
C VAL A 59 13.65 0.32 -8.49
N ALA A 60 13.42 1.38 -7.71
CA ALA A 60 14.10 2.67 -7.85
C ALA A 60 15.22 2.86 -6.81
N THR A 61 16.36 3.37 -7.27
CA THR A 61 17.56 3.66 -6.47
C THR A 61 17.59 5.05 -5.83
N ASP A 62 16.71 5.98 -6.25
CA ASP A 62 16.60 7.35 -5.71
C ASP A 62 15.22 7.57 -5.06
N PRO A 63 15.15 7.91 -3.75
CA PRO A 63 13.89 8.01 -3.00
C PRO A 63 13.09 9.29 -3.25
N THR A 64 13.61 10.29 -3.97
CA THR A 64 12.93 11.59 -4.09
C THR A 64 11.71 11.52 -5.02
N GLY A 65 10.52 11.84 -4.51
CA GLY A 65 9.27 11.88 -5.32
C GLY A 65 8.62 10.51 -5.62
N VAL A 66 9.21 9.41 -5.16
CA VAL A 66 8.74 8.04 -5.45
C VAL A 66 7.33 7.78 -4.92
N GLY A 67 6.93 8.40 -3.80
CA GLY A 67 5.61 8.20 -3.22
C GLY A 67 4.46 8.65 -4.13
N ASP A 68 4.60 9.82 -4.77
CA ASP A 68 3.55 10.35 -5.63
C ASP A 68 3.56 9.69 -7.01
N ALA A 69 4.75 9.36 -7.53
CA ALA A 69 4.87 8.55 -8.74
C ALA A 69 4.23 7.17 -8.56
N PHE A 70 4.46 6.53 -7.40
CA PHE A 70 3.85 5.24 -7.06
C PHE A 70 2.32 5.35 -6.96
N ARG A 71 1.80 6.35 -6.23
CA ARG A 71 0.35 6.57 -6.11
C ARG A 71 -0.30 6.83 -7.46
N ALA A 72 0.31 7.68 -8.29
CA ALA A 72 -0.18 7.96 -9.64
C ALA A 72 -0.16 6.70 -10.53
N GLY A 73 0.92 5.93 -10.49
CA GLY A 73 1.06 4.67 -11.22
C GLY A 73 0.02 3.63 -10.79
N PHE A 74 -0.18 3.46 -9.48
CA PHE A 74 -1.18 2.55 -8.94
C PHE A 74 -2.59 2.92 -9.39
N LEU A 75 -2.99 4.19 -9.23
CA LEU A 75 -4.31 4.67 -9.65
C LEU A 75 -4.52 4.57 -11.17
N ALA A 76 -3.47 4.80 -11.96
CA ALA A 76 -3.50 4.62 -13.41
C ALA A 76 -3.64 3.15 -13.84
N GLY A 77 -3.04 2.21 -13.09
CA GLY A 77 -3.25 0.78 -13.28
C GLY A 77 -4.70 0.39 -13.00
N LEU A 78 -5.25 0.86 -11.88
CA LEU A 78 -6.65 0.59 -11.51
C LEU A 78 -7.64 1.11 -12.55
N SER A 79 -7.42 2.32 -13.08
CA SER A 79 -8.32 2.88 -14.11
C SER A 79 -8.29 2.11 -15.43
N ARG A 80 -7.23 1.33 -15.68
CA ARG A 80 -7.07 0.44 -16.83
C ARG A 80 -7.56 -0.99 -16.58
N GLY A 81 -8.12 -1.26 -15.40
CA GLY A 81 -8.61 -2.58 -15.03
C GLY A 81 -7.51 -3.54 -14.54
N CYS A 82 -6.32 -3.04 -14.22
CA CYS A 82 -5.33 -3.88 -13.52
C CYS A 82 -5.87 -4.28 -12.15
N PRO A 83 -5.71 -5.55 -11.74
CA PRO A 83 -6.11 -5.99 -10.41
C PRO A 83 -5.35 -5.24 -9.31
N THR A 84 -6.01 -5.01 -8.16
CA THR A 84 -5.40 -4.43 -6.95
C THR A 84 -4.47 -5.42 -6.24
N ALA A 85 -4.74 -6.71 -6.40
CA ALA A 85 -3.84 -7.79 -6.00
C ALA A 85 -2.77 -7.90 -7.06
N VAL A 86 -1.52 -8.00 -6.67
CA VAL A 86 -0.49 -7.99 -7.67
C VAL A 86 -0.33 -9.41 -8.21
N PRO A 87 -0.63 -9.63 -9.51
CA PRO A 87 -0.55 -10.97 -10.05
C PRO A 87 0.88 -11.49 -9.86
N PRO A 88 1.09 -12.75 -9.43
CA PRO A 88 2.38 -13.25 -8.96
C PRO A 88 3.57 -13.10 -9.95
N ASN A 89 3.34 -12.66 -11.18
CA ASN A 89 4.33 -12.50 -12.25
C ASN A 89 4.87 -11.08 -12.46
N TRP A 90 4.45 -10.09 -11.70
CA TRP A 90 4.89 -8.69 -11.88
C TRP A 90 6.28 -8.36 -11.32
N ALA A 91 6.84 -9.20 -10.44
CA ALA A 91 8.16 -8.98 -9.83
C ALA A 91 9.34 -9.22 -10.79
N ALA A 92 9.07 -9.42 -12.08
CA ALA A 92 10.05 -9.85 -13.09
C ALA A 92 10.09 -8.98 -14.35
N ALA A 93 9.52 -7.77 -14.34
CA ALA A 93 9.55 -6.85 -15.49
C ALA A 93 10.30 -5.55 -15.15
#